data_AF-C6C7F6-F1
#
_entry.id   AF-C6C7F6-F1
#
_cell.length_a   1.000
_cell.length_b   1.000
_cell.length_c   1.000
_cell.angle_alpha   90.00
_cell.angle_beta   90.00
_cell.angle_gamma   90.00
#
_symmetry.space_group_name_H-M   'P 1'
#
loop_
_entity.id
_entity.type
_entity.pdbx_description
1 polymer ?
#
loop_
_entity_poly.entity_id
_entity_poly.type
_entity_poly.pdbx_seq_one_letter_code
_entity_poly.pdbx_strand_id
1 'polypeptide(L)'
;MELLLLSNSSLPDQPYLQHAVEPIGQQLAGRRKVLFVPFAGVTQSWDAYTDKVRQALSALELDIVGIHTVEDPLAAVQSAEAIMVGGGNTFVLLKQCRERHLLGAIRRRVQQGAPYIGWSAGANLACPSIRTTNDMPIADPGGFDALDLLAWQINPHFTNALPAGHQGETREQRIRELLCVEPALSVIGLPEGNWIQVSGEHAYLAGPNPTWLFRAGQAAQPLPTGLLTLG
;
A
#
# COMPACT_ATOMS: atom_id res chain seq x y z
N MET A 1 2.54 -15.91 2.12
CA MET A 1 3.16 -14.58 1.94
C MET A 1 2.64 -13.68 3.06
N GLU A 2 3.43 -12.72 3.50
CA GLU A 2 3.13 -11.88 4.66
C GLU A 2 2.99 -10.42 4.24
N LEU A 3 1.76 -9.87 4.20
CA LEU A 3 1.50 -8.48 3.80
C LEU A 3 0.64 -7.75 4.83
N LEU A 4 0.90 -6.46 5.04
CA LEU A 4 -0.01 -5.54 5.72
C LEU A 4 -0.18 -4.29 4.86
N LEU A 5 -1.40 -4.06 4.39
CA LEU A 5 -1.73 -3.04 3.40
C LEU A 5 -2.76 -2.08 3.98
N LEU A 6 -2.29 -0.95 4.48
CA LEU A 6 -3.13 0.06 5.12
C LEU A 6 -3.65 1.05 4.09
N SER A 7 -4.90 1.48 4.23
CA SER A 7 -5.47 2.49 3.35
C SER A 7 -4.76 3.85 3.49
N ASN A 8 -4.45 4.25 4.72
CA ASN A 8 -3.90 5.55 5.07
C ASN A 8 -2.94 5.44 6.27
N SER A 9 -2.22 6.52 6.57
CA SER A 9 -1.24 6.55 7.66
C SER A 9 -1.76 7.09 8.98
N SER A 10 -2.84 7.87 8.99
CA SER A 10 -3.32 8.60 10.17
C SER A 10 -4.83 8.63 10.21
N LEU A 11 -5.41 8.32 11.37
CA LEU A 11 -6.82 8.55 11.65
C LEU A 11 -7.03 9.99 12.13
N PRO A 12 -8.27 10.51 12.08
CA PRO A 12 -8.62 11.79 12.71
C PRO A 12 -8.15 11.81 14.18
N ASP A 13 -7.53 12.92 14.57
CA ASP A 13 -7.04 13.17 15.93
C ASP A 13 -6.00 12.17 16.46
N GLN A 14 -5.38 11.37 15.59
CA GLN A 14 -4.33 10.43 15.99
C GLN A 14 -2.96 10.79 15.40
N PRO A 15 -1.87 10.49 16.13
CA PRO A 15 -0.53 10.57 15.60
C PRO A 15 -0.33 9.68 14.36
N TYR A 16 0.70 10.01 13.59
CA TYR A 16 1.12 9.23 12.43
C TYR A 16 1.37 7.77 12.79
N LEU A 17 0.79 6.85 12.02
CA LEU A 17 0.84 5.38 12.18
C LEU A 17 0.37 4.82 13.53
N GLN A 18 -0.26 5.63 14.40
CA GLN A 18 -0.69 5.18 15.73
C GLN A 18 -1.57 3.92 15.67
N HIS A 19 -2.59 3.93 14.80
CA HIS A 19 -3.50 2.78 14.60
C HIS A 19 -2.81 1.56 13.97
N ALA A 20 -1.63 1.74 13.38
CA ALA A 20 -0.89 0.70 12.67
C ALA A 20 0.17 0.02 13.55
N VAL A 21 0.54 0.59 14.71
CA VAL A 21 1.61 0.06 15.57
C VAL A 21 1.38 -1.41 15.93
N GLU A 22 0.18 -1.74 16.42
CA GLU A 22 -0.14 -3.12 16.80
C GLU A 22 -0.18 -4.08 15.59
N PRO A 23 -0.94 -3.78 14.50
CA PRO A 23 -0.92 -4.61 13.29
C PRO A 23 0.48 -4.82 12.70
N ILE A 24 1.32 -3.77 12.70
CA ILE A 24 2.71 -3.86 12.24
C ILE A 24 3.52 -4.81 13.12
N GLY A 25 3.43 -4.66 14.45
CA GLY A 25 4.12 -5.55 15.39
C GLY A 25 3.74 -7.02 15.21
N GLN A 26 2.43 -7.29 15.04
CA GLN A 26 1.93 -8.63 14.75
C GLN A 26 2.47 -9.18 13.43
N GLN A 27 2.44 -8.37 12.35
CA GLN A 27 2.90 -8.77 11.02
C GLN A 27 4.41 -9.03 10.96
N LEU A 28 5.21 -8.30 11.73
CA LEU A 28 6.65 -8.50 11.82
C LEU A 28 7.01 -9.81 12.54
N ALA A 29 6.16 -10.27 13.45
CA ALA A 29 6.34 -11.51 14.21
C ALA A 29 7.75 -11.64 14.81
N GLY A 30 8.22 -10.57 15.48
CA GLY A 30 9.52 -10.51 16.15
C GLY A 30 10.70 -10.09 15.27
N ARG A 31 10.52 -9.92 13.94
CA ARG A 31 11.55 -9.35 13.06
C ARG A 31 11.80 -7.89 13.38
N ARG A 32 13.06 -7.47 13.37
CA ARG A 32 13.47 -6.12 13.80
C ARG A 32 14.19 -5.33 12.71
N LYS A 33 14.84 -5.98 11.76
CA LYS A 33 15.58 -5.29 10.68
C LYS A 33 14.66 -4.95 9.53
N VAL A 34 14.28 -3.67 9.45
CA VAL A 34 13.31 -3.17 8.48
C VAL A 34 14.00 -2.27 7.47
N LEU A 35 13.83 -2.58 6.19
CA LEU A 35 14.22 -1.68 5.12
C LEU A 35 13.02 -0.82 4.73
N PHE A 36 13.17 0.50 4.82
CA PHE A 36 12.13 1.46 4.47
C PHE A 36 12.35 2.04 3.07
N VAL A 37 11.29 2.08 2.27
CA VAL A 37 11.25 2.66 0.91
C VAL A 37 10.49 3.99 0.96
N PRO A 38 11.19 5.15 0.97
CA PRO A 38 10.61 6.46 1.20
C PRO A 38 10.19 7.20 -0.08
N PHE A 39 10.38 6.59 -1.26
CA PHE A 39 10.35 7.31 -2.54
C PHE A 39 9.01 7.96 -2.91
N ALA A 40 7.92 7.59 -2.25
CA ALA A 40 6.64 8.27 -2.40
C ALA A 40 6.66 9.70 -1.82
N GLY A 41 7.57 10.00 -0.88
CA GLY A 41 7.71 11.32 -0.28
C GLY A 41 8.24 12.35 -1.29
N VAL A 42 7.46 13.40 -1.53
CA VAL A 42 7.79 14.49 -2.48
C VAL A 42 8.11 15.80 -1.76
N THR A 43 7.33 16.15 -0.74
CA THR A 43 7.41 17.46 -0.04
C THR A 43 8.26 17.45 1.22
N GLN A 44 8.91 16.33 1.53
CA GLN A 44 9.88 16.15 2.61
C GLN A 44 11.05 15.34 2.10
N SER A 45 12.23 15.50 2.72
CA SER A 45 13.37 14.63 2.38
C SER A 45 13.09 13.18 2.79
N TRP A 46 13.75 12.24 2.12
CA TRP A 46 13.64 10.83 2.44
C TRP A 46 14.26 10.49 3.81
N ASP A 47 15.27 11.25 4.25
CA ASP A 47 15.82 11.16 5.61
C ASP A 47 14.77 11.54 6.65
N ALA A 48 14.16 12.72 6.51
CA ALA A 48 13.10 13.18 7.42
C ALA A 48 11.91 12.22 7.43
N TYR A 49 11.57 11.63 6.27
CA TYR A 49 10.52 10.63 6.20
C TYR A 49 10.90 9.35 6.96
N THR A 50 12.12 8.86 6.78
CA THR A 50 12.62 7.68 7.49
C THR A 50 12.61 7.90 9.01
N ASP A 51 13.07 9.07 9.47
CA ASP A 51 13.07 9.43 10.89
C ASP A 51 11.66 9.55 11.47
N LYS A 52 10.72 10.09 10.69
CA LYS A 52 9.31 10.14 11.08
C LYS A 52 8.72 8.75 11.29
N VAL A 53 9.05 7.78 10.43
CA VAL A 53 8.61 6.38 10.59
C VAL A 53 9.26 5.74 11.81
N ARG A 54 10.57 5.97 12.05
CA ARG A 54 11.27 5.51 13.26
C ARG A 54 10.60 6.01 14.53
N GLN A 55 10.29 7.31 14.58
CA GLN A 55 9.66 7.92 15.75
C GLN A 55 8.27 7.32 16.01
N ALA A 56 7.45 7.21 14.97
CA ALA A 56 6.09 6.68 15.06
C ALA A 56 6.04 5.22 15.51
N LEU A 57 7.04 4.42 15.14
CA LEU A 57 7.13 2.99 15.48
C LEU A 57 8.13 2.70 16.61
N SER A 58 8.55 3.71 17.37
CA SER A 58 9.56 3.58 18.42
C SER A 58 9.21 2.52 19.48
N ALA A 59 7.92 2.35 19.81
CA ALA A 59 7.43 1.34 20.74
C ALA A 59 7.71 -0.12 20.30
N LEU A 60 7.99 -0.34 19.01
CA LEU A 60 8.32 -1.67 18.46
C LEU A 60 9.83 -1.96 18.46
N GLU A 61 10.68 -1.01 18.83
CA GLU A 61 12.14 -1.15 18.91
C GLU A 61 12.78 -1.69 17.61
N LEU A 62 12.33 -1.17 16.46
CA LEU A 62 12.77 -1.61 15.14
C LEU A 62 14.08 -0.94 14.72
N ASP A 63 14.92 -1.69 14.02
CA ASP A 63 16.08 -1.17 13.29
C ASP A 63 15.64 -0.84 11.85
N ILE A 64 15.14 0.39 11.68
CA ILE A 64 14.64 0.87 10.39
C ILE A 64 15.77 1.60 9.65
N VAL A 65 16.09 1.15 8.44
CA VAL A 65 17.07 1.79 7.55
C VAL A 65 16.37 2.26 6.27
N GLY A 66 16.60 3.51 5.88
CA GLY A 66 16.08 4.03 4.61
C GLY A 66 16.90 3.49 3.44
N ILE A 67 16.25 2.88 2.45
CA ILE A 67 16.94 2.28 1.28
C ILE A 67 17.70 3.31 0.45
N HIS A 68 17.43 4.60 0.59
CA HIS A 68 18.15 5.66 -0.11
C HIS A 68 19.51 6.00 0.53
N THR A 69 19.80 5.52 1.74
CA THR A 69 21.07 5.78 2.44
C THR A 69 22.08 4.64 2.32
N VAL A 70 21.70 3.51 1.73
CA VAL A 70 22.58 2.34 1.59
C VAL A 70 23.32 2.38 0.26
N GLU A 71 24.56 1.88 0.25
CA GLU A 71 25.40 1.84 -0.95
C GLU A 71 24.88 0.87 -2.01
N ASP A 72 24.49 -0.34 -1.57
CA ASP A 72 23.89 -1.36 -2.43
C ASP A 72 22.42 -1.61 -2.03
N PRO A 73 21.44 -0.95 -2.68
CA PRO A 73 20.04 -1.10 -2.35
C PRO A 73 19.48 -2.49 -2.73
N LEU A 74 20.09 -3.20 -3.68
CA LEU A 74 19.65 -4.55 -4.05
C LEU A 74 20.07 -5.56 -2.98
N ALA A 75 21.31 -5.47 -2.48
CA ALA A 75 21.78 -6.29 -1.37
C ALA A 75 21.00 -5.99 -0.07
N ALA A 76 20.67 -4.71 0.18
CA ALA A 76 19.83 -4.32 1.31
C ALA A 76 18.45 -4.97 1.23
N VAL A 77 17.80 -4.96 0.05
CA VAL A 77 16.50 -5.66 -0.13
C VAL A 77 16.64 -7.16 0.11
N GLN A 78 17.70 -7.80 -0.40
CA GLN A 78 17.89 -9.25 -0.23
C GLN A 78 18.08 -9.67 1.23
N SER A 79 18.72 -8.83 2.05
CA SER A 79 19.04 -9.10 3.45
C SER A 79 17.98 -8.59 4.44
N ALA A 80 17.06 -7.73 4.02
CA ALA A 80 16.01 -7.17 4.87
C ALA A 80 15.15 -8.27 5.51
N GLU A 81 14.84 -8.17 6.81
CA GLU A 81 13.90 -9.10 7.45
C GLU A 81 12.45 -8.74 7.09
N ALA A 82 12.16 -7.43 6.95
CA ALA A 82 10.90 -6.90 6.46
C ALA A 82 11.11 -5.64 5.61
N ILE A 83 10.13 -5.33 4.75
CA ILE A 83 10.14 -4.16 3.87
C ILE A 83 8.94 -3.29 4.21
N MET A 84 9.17 -2.02 4.51
CA MET A 84 8.14 -1.01 4.67
C MET A 84 8.15 -0.05 3.47
N VAL A 85 6.97 0.28 2.94
CA VAL A 85 6.82 1.23 1.82
C VAL A 85 5.88 2.35 2.20
N GLY A 86 6.40 3.58 2.16
CA GLY A 86 5.65 4.76 2.58
C GLY A 86 4.59 5.23 1.59
N GLY A 87 3.59 5.94 2.12
CA GLY A 87 2.63 6.75 1.38
C GLY A 87 3.22 8.05 0.83
N GLY A 88 2.51 8.70 -0.08
CA GLY A 88 2.96 9.87 -0.83
C GLY A 88 2.43 9.79 -2.26
N ASN A 89 3.23 10.19 -3.26
CA ASN A 89 2.82 10.03 -4.66
C ASN A 89 3.23 8.68 -5.23
N THR A 90 2.24 7.91 -5.70
CA THR A 90 2.38 6.55 -6.23
C THR A 90 3.16 6.50 -7.54
N PHE A 91 3.02 7.49 -8.42
CA PHE A 91 3.75 7.55 -9.69
C PHE A 91 5.24 7.78 -9.45
N VAL A 92 5.60 8.71 -8.55
CA VAL A 92 7.00 8.93 -8.14
C VAL A 92 7.57 7.69 -7.46
N LEU A 93 6.82 7.07 -6.55
CA LEU A 93 7.23 5.82 -5.89
C LEU A 93 7.57 4.74 -6.92
N LEU A 94 6.66 4.47 -7.86
CA LEU A 94 6.84 3.45 -8.88
C LEU A 94 8.04 3.77 -9.79
N LYS A 95 8.15 5.03 -10.23
CA LYS A 95 9.28 5.49 -11.06
C LYS A 95 10.62 5.23 -10.38
N GLN A 96 10.78 5.69 -9.13
CA GLN A 96 12.04 5.57 -8.40
C GLN A 96 12.40 4.10 -8.11
N CYS A 97 11.41 3.27 -7.78
CA CYS A 97 11.59 1.83 -7.61
C CYS A 97 12.00 1.14 -8.92
N ARG A 98 11.39 1.50 -10.05
CA ARG A 98 11.71 0.92 -11.37
C ARG A 98 13.11 1.32 -11.82
N GLU A 99 13.46 2.60 -11.75
CA GLU A 99 14.78 3.11 -12.16
C GLU A 99 15.94 2.54 -11.33
N ARG A 100 15.67 2.11 -10.11
CA ARG A 100 16.64 1.43 -9.23
C ARG A 100 16.56 -0.10 -9.31
N HIS A 101 15.77 -0.64 -10.23
CA HIS A 101 15.57 -2.07 -10.41
C HIS A 101 15.06 -2.81 -9.16
N LEU A 102 14.33 -2.10 -8.29
CA LEU A 102 13.90 -2.61 -6.98
C LEU A 102 12.64 -3.46 -7.06
N LEU A 103 11.78 -3.28 -8.06
CA LEU A 103 10.48 -3.98 -8.14
C LEU A 103 10.65 -5.50 -8.09
N GLY A 104 11.50 -6.06 -8.95
CA GLY A 104 11.78 -7.49 -8.97
C GLY A 104 12.49 -7.98 -7.71
N ALA A 105 13.37 -7.18 -7.12
CA ALA A 105 14.08 -7.53 -5.90
C ALA A 105 13.13 -7.60 -4.69
N ILE A 106 12.28 -6.57 -4.51
CA ILE A 106 11.27 -6.51 -3.45
C ILE A 106 10.30 -7.66 -3.61
N ARG A 107 9.75 -7.87 -4.83
CA ARG A 107 8.82 -8.96 -5.10
C ARG A 107 9.39 -10.32 -4.68
N ARG A 108 10.60 -10.64 -5.12
CA ARG A 108 11.27 -11.91 -4.76
C ARG A 108 11.50 -12.02 -3.25
N ARG A 109 11.95 -10.95 -2.60
CA ARG A 109 12.22 -10.97 -1.16
C ARG A 109 10.96 -11.26 -0.35
N VAL A 110 9.83 -10.67 -0.73
CA VAL A 110 8.52 -10.89 -0.11
C VAL A 110 8.01 -12.31 -0.36
N GLN A 111 8.18 -12.84 -1.58
CA GLN A 111 7.86 -14.23 -1.90
C GLN A 111 8.70 -15.23 -1.09
N GLN A 112 9.93 -14.85 -0.71
CA GLN A 112 10.78 -15.62 0.21
C GLN A 112 10.42 -15.44 1.70
N GLY A 113 9.30 -14.79 2.02
CA GLY A 113 8.75 -14.71 3.36
C GLY A 113 9.15 -13.48 4.18
N ALA A 114 9.76 -12.45 3.57
CA ALA A 114 9.82 -11.14 4.23
C ALA A 114 8.41 -10.53 4.31
N PRO A 115 7.98 -10.02 5.47
CA PRO A 115 6.80 -9.19 5.55
C PRO A 115 6.95 -7.92 4.69
N TYR A 116 5.91 -7.60 3.93
CA TYR A 116 5.74 -6.32 3.26
C TYR A 116 4.67 -5.51 3.99
N ILE A 117 5.00 -4.28 4.35
CA ILE A 117 4.07 -3.37 5.03
C ILE A 117 4.00 -2.10 4.20
N GLY A 118 2.82 -1.78 3.66
CA GLY A 118 2.63 -0.60 2.83
C GLY A 118 1.38 0.16 3.22
N TRP A 119 1.44 1.49 3.23
CA TRP A 119 0.26 2.34 3.45
C TRP A 119 0.05 3.30 2.29
N SER A 120 -1.22 3.54 1.92
CA SER A 120 -1.59 4.44 0.83
C SER A 120 -0.88 4.06 -0.48
N ALA A 121 0.03 4.88 -1.01
CA ALA A 121 0.85 4.55 -2.19
C ALA A 121 1.61 3.20 -2.05
N GLY A 122 2.07 2.85 -0.84
CA GLY A 122 2.68 1.55 -0.57
C GLY A 122 1.69 0.38 -0.69
N ALA A 123 0.41 0.59 -0.40
CA ALA A 123 -0.63 -0.41 -0.64
C ALA A 123 -0.93 -0.55 -2.15
N ASN A 124 -0.93 0.55 -2.91
CA ASN A 124 -1.02 0.49 -4.37
C ASN A 124 0.14 -0.28 -5.00
N LEU A 125 1.38 -0.05 -4.53
CA LEU A 125 2.57 -0.68 -5.09
C LEU A 125 2.56 -2.22 -4.94
N ALA A 126 1.87 -2.77 -3.94
CA ALA A 126 1.71 -4.21 -3.74
C ALA A 126 0.78 -4.89 -4.77
N CYS A 127 -0.10 -4.12 -5.43
CA CYS A 127 -1.06 -4.64 -6.40
C CYS A 127 -0.39 -5.03 -7.74
N PRO A 128 -1.12 -5.66 -8.68
CA PRO A 128 -0.62 -5.88 -10.05
C PRO A 128 -0.19 -4.59 -10.77
N SER A 129 -0.92 -3.50 -10.52
CA SER A 129 -0.65 -2.21 -11.14
C SER A 129 -1.06 -1.03 -10.26
N ILE A 130 -0.60 0.17 -10.57
CA ILE A 130 -1.02 1.39 -9.87
C ILE A 130 -2.30 2.04 -10.43
N ARG A 131 -3.03 1.35 -11.33
CA ARG A 131 -4.19 1.91 -12.07
C ARG A 131 -5.39 2.33 -11.20
N THR A 132 -5.37 2.02 -9.92
CA THR A 132 -6.38 2.40 -8.93
C THR A 132 -5.85 3.37 -7.88
N THR A 133 -4.70 4.01 -8.11
CA THR A 133 -4.26 5.15 -7.30
C THR A 133 -5.17 6.36 -7.53
N ASN A 134 -5.28 7.23 -6.52
CA ASN A 134 -5.97 8.52 -6.64
C ASN A 134 -5.02 9.67 -6.94
N ASP A 135 -3.72 9.37 -7.02
CA ASP A 135 -2.69 10.39 -7.14
C ASP A 135 -2.70 11.04 -8.51
N MET A 136 -2.29 12.31 -8.53
CA MET A 136 -2.00 13.00 -9.78
C MET A 136 -0.73 12.41 -10.43
N PRO A 137 -0.72 12.18 -11.76
CA PRO A 137 0.44 11.63 -12.47
C PRO A 137 1.54 12.67 -12.68
N ILE A 138 2.18 13.10 -11.58
CA ILE A 138 3.22 14.15 -11.59
C ILE A 138 4.57 13.67 -12.15
N ALA A 139 4.71 12.38 -12.44
CA ALA A 139 5.89 11.78 -13.06
C ALA A 139 5.45 10.58 -13.91
N ASP A 140 6.17 10.32 -15.01
CA ASP A 140 5.98 9.10 -15.80
C ASP A 140 6.81 7.95 -15.20
N PRO A 141 6.18 6.88 -14.71
CA PRO A 141 6.89 5.74 -14.15
C PRO A 141 7.49 4.81 -15.21
N GLY A 142 7.19 4.99 -16.50
CA GLY A 142 7.62 4.07 -17.57
C GLY A 142 6.86 2.75 -17.56
N GLY A 143 5.56 2.79 -17.28
CA GLY A 143 4.67 1.62 -17.15
C GLY A 143 3.91 1.60 -15.81
N PHE A 144 2.73 0.97 -15.77
CA PHE A 144 1.87 0.96 -14.57
C PHE A 144 1.91 -0.37 -13.79
N ASP A 145 2.58 -1.39 -14.31
CA ASP A 145 2.86 -2.64 -13.58
C ASP A 145 3.62 -2.33 -12.28
N ALA A 146 3.28 -3.04 -11.21
CA ALA A 146 3.85 -2.81 -9.88
C ALA A 146 4.44 -4.13 -9.32
N LEU A 147 4.31 -4.41 -8.02
CA LEU A 147 4.94 -5.59 -7.41
C LEU A 147 4.18 -6.89 -7.68
N ASP A 148 2.89 -6.81 -8.01
CA ASP A 148 2.07 -7.97 -8.39
C ASP A 148 2.15 -9.08 -7.30
N LEU A 149 1.97 -8.65 -6.05
CA LEU A 149 1.91 -9.52 -4.87
C LEU A 149 0.48 -10.02 -4.63
N LEU A 150 -0.53 -9.27 -5.09
CA LEU A 150 -1.95 -9.58 -4.96
C LEU A 150 -2.56 -9.93 -6.33
N ALA A 151 -3.68 -10.65 -6.32
CA ALA A 151 -4.47 -10.91 -7.53
C ALA A 151 -5.56 -9.85 -7.82
N TRP A 152 -5.65 -8.80 -7.00
CA TRP A 152 -6.66 -7.75 -7.08
C TRP A 152 -6.07 -6.36 -6.85
N GLN A 153 -6.82 -5.34 -7.25
CA GLN A 153 -6.43 -3.94 -7.11
C GLN A 153 -7.02 -3.34 -5.82
N ILE A 154 -6.26 -2.45 -5.18
CA ILE A 154 -6.74 -1.65 -4.06
C ILE A 154 -6.90 -0.20 -4.54
N ASN A 155 -8.06 0.40 -4.29
CA ASN A 155 -8.23 1.85 -4.28
C ASN A 155 -8.20 2.32 -2.82
N PRO A 156 -7.04 2.82 -2.31
CA PRO A 156 -6.94 3.33 -0.95
C PRO A 156 -7.69 4.66 -0.84
N HIS A 157 -7.87 5.15 0.38
CA HIS A 157 -8.63 6.38 0.66
C HIS A 157 -10.00 6.37 -0.05
N PHE A 158 -10.65 5.21 -0.07
CA PHE A 158 -11.93 5.08 -0.77
C PHE A 158 -13.01 5.89 -0.05
N THR A 159 -13.63 6.77 -0.82
CA THR A 159 -14.88 7.44 -0.48
C THR A 159 -15.61 7.73 -1.78
N ASN A 160 -16.93 7.55 -1.79
CA ASN A 160 -17.77 7.97 -2.91
C ASN A 160 -18.36 9.37 -2.70
N ALA A 161 -18.07 10.01 -1.57
CA ALA A 161 -18.52 11.36 -1.28
C ALA A 161 -17.78 12.38 -2.16
N LEU A 162 -18.50 13.43 -2.54
CA LEU A 162 -17.98 14.57 -3.28
C LEU A 162 -18.33 15.88 -2.54
N PRO A 163 -17.58 16.97 -2.77
CA PRO A 163 -18.01 18.30 -2.33
C PRO A 163 -19.39 18.65 -2.87
N ALA A 164 -20.16 19.44 -2.10
CA ALA A 164 -21.50 19.86 -2.52
C ALA A 164 -21.45 20.61 -3.87
N GLY A 165 -22.27 20.17 -4.83
CA GLY A 165 -22.35 20.75 -6.17
C GLY A 165 -21.23 20.32 -7.14
N HIS A 166 -20.31 19.44 -6.73
CA HIS A 166 -19.28 18.91 -7.62
C HIS A 166 -19.89 18.03 -8.72
N GLN A 167 -19.51 18.25 -9.97
CA GLN A 167 -20.04 17.55 -11.16
C GLN A 167 -19.04 16.59 -11.80
N GLY A 168 -17.79 16.54 -11.31
CA GLY A 168 -16.81 15.56 -11.76
C GLY A 168 -17.16 14.14 -11.33
N GLU A 169 -16.43 13.17 -11.87
CA GLU A 169 -16.69 11.76 -11.64
C GLU A 169 -16.48 11.40 -10.16
N THR A 170 -17.47 10.72 -9.59
CA THR A 170 -17.38 10.02 -8.31
C THR A 170 -16.28 8.96 -8.35
N ARG A 171 -15.85 8.50 -7.17
CA ARG A 171 -14.83 7.45 -7.10
C ARG A 171 -15.30 6.16 -7.75
N GLU A 172 -16.55 5.76 -7.52
CA GLU A 172 -17.11 4.58 -8.17
C GLU A 172 -17.11 4.73 -9.69
N GLN A 173 -17.54 5.87 -10.25
CA GLN A 173 -17.52 6.07 -11.71
C GLN A 173 -16.14 5.85 -12.32
N ARG A 174 -15.07 6.38 -11.71
CA ARG A 174 -13.68 6.14 -12.18
C ARG A 174 -13.29 4.67 -12.11
N ILE A 175 -13.69 3.97 -11.05
CA ILE A 175 -13.47 2.51 -10.94
C ILE A 175 -14.26 1.76 -12.02
N ARG A 176 -15.48 2.19 -12.34
CA ARG A 176 -16.29 1.59 -13.42
C ARG A 176 -15.66 1.79 -14.79
N GLU A 177 -15.05 2.95 -15.07
CA GLU A 177 -14.28 3.17 -16.30
C GLU A 177 -13.13 2.17 -16.42
N LEU A 178 -12.37 1.95 -15.35
CA LEU A 178 -11.32 0.92 -15.33
C LEU A 178 -11.89 -0.47 -15.62
N LEU A 179 -13.04 -0.82 -15.02
CA LEU A 179 -13.68 -2.11 -15.23
C LEU A 179 -14.28 -2.27 -16.64
N CYS A 180 -14.53 -1.18 -17.37
CA CYS A 180 -14.90 -1.26 -18.79
C CYS A 180 -13.71 -1.65 -19.66
N VAL A 181 -12.51 -1.13 -19.38
CA VAL A 181 -11.30 -1.46 -20.13
C VAL A 181 -10.64 -2.75 -19.69
N GLU A 182 -10.85 -3.15 -18.43
CA GLU A 182 -10.24 -4.32 -17.79
C GLU A 182 -11.27 -5.11 -16.96
N PRO A 183 -12.22 -5.79 -17.62
CA PRO A 183 -13.38 -6.38 -16.96
C PRO A 183 -13.06 -7.56 -16.03
N ALA A 184 -11.86 -8.15 -16.16
CA ALA A 184 -11.40 -9.23 -15.30
C ALA A 184 -10.93 -8.74 -13.91
N LEU A 185 -10.71 -7.44 -13.72
CA LEU A 185 -10.23 -6.92 -12.44
C LEU A 185 -11.29 -7.01 -11.34
N SER A 186 -10.81 -7.29 -10.14
CA SER A 186 -11.52 -7.00 -8.89
C SER A 186 -10.86 -5.80 -8.23
N VAL A 187 -11.65 -4.76 -7.91
CA VAL A 187 -11.16 -3.55 -7.24
C VAL A 187 -11.78 -3.46 -5.85
N ILE A 188 -10.93 -3.35 -4.83
CA ILE A 188 -11.35 -3.12 -3.45
C ILE A 188 -11.24 -1.62 -3.16
N GLY A 189 -12.38 -0.98 -2.95
CA GLY A 189 -12.46 0.36 -2.35
C GLY A 189 -12.22 0.27 -0.86
N LEU A 190 -10.98 0.50 -0.45
CA LEU A 190 -10.53 0.39 0.94
C LEU A 190 -10.59 1.78 1.61
N PRO A 191 -11.55 2.03 2.52
CA PRO A 191 -11.69 3.33 3.16
C PRO A 191 -10.52 3.61 4.11
N GLU A 192 -10.34 4.88 4.48
CA GLU A 192 -9.40 5.24 5.54
C GLU A 192 -9.75 4.53 6.85
N GLY A 193 -8.73 4.17 7.64
CA GLY A 193 -8.85 3.40 8.87
C GLY A 193 -8.94 1.89 8.70
N ASN A 194 -9.06 1.42 7.46
CA ASN A 194 -9.05 -0.01 7.15
C ASN A 194 -7.71 -0.47 6.58
N TRP A 195 -7.47 -1.76 6.70
CA TRP A 195 -6.31 -2.44 6.15
C TRP A 195 -6.66 -3.85 5.70
N ILE A 196 -5.83 -4.40 4.82
CA ILE A 196 -5.85 -5.82 4.45
C ILE A 196 -4.56 -6.44 4.98
N GLN A 197 -4.70 -7.53 5.72
CA GLN A 197 -3.59 -8.34 6.20
C GLN A 197 -3.57 -9.66 5.43
N VAL A 198 -2.42 -10.06 4.90
CA VAL A 198 -2.22 -11.36 4.25
C VAL A 198 -1.25 -12.16 5.10
N SER A 199 -1.65 -13.37 5.48
CA SER A 199 -0.80 -14.32 6.16
C SER A 199 -0.94 -15.70 5.52
N GLY A 200 0.18 -16.25 5.05
CA GLY A 200 0.18 -17.46 4.24
C GLY A 200 -0.61 -17.27 2.93
N GLU A 201 -1.69 -18.03 2.78
CA GLU A 201 -2.61 -18.02 1.63
C GLU A 201 -3.90 -17.23 1.88
N HIS A 202 -4.09 -16.73 3.10
CA HIS A 202 -5.32 -16.07 3.51
C HIS A 202 -5.12 -14.56 3.56
N ALA A 203 -6.13 -13.83 3.09
CA ALA A 203 -6.25 -12.39 3.26
C ALA A 203 -7.39 -12.10 4.25
N TYR A 204 -7.20 -11.07 5.07
CA TYR A 204 -8.16 -10.64 6.09
C TYR A 204 -8.38 -9.14 5.95
N LEU A 205 -9.65 -8.74 5.88
CA LEU A 205 -10.06 -7.35 5.92
C LEU A 205 -10.27 -6.92 7.36
N ALA A 206 -9.69 -5.79 7.77
CA ALA A 206 -9.85 -5.25 9.10
C ALA A 206 -10.00 -3.72 9.07
N GLY A 207 -10.49 -3.17 10.18
CA GLY A 207 -10.83 -1.77 10.35
C GLY A 207 -12.34 -1.53 10.54
N PRO A 208 -12.73 -0.35 11.02
CA PRO A 208 -14.10 -0.09 11.46
C PRO A 208 -15.07 0.29 10.32
N ASN A 209 -14.56 0.59 9.12
CA ASN A 209 -15.36 1.24 8.08
C ASN A 209 -15.84 0.28 6.98
N PRO A 210 -16.98 0.57 6.30
CA PRO A 210 -17.47 -0.27 5.22
C PRO A 210 -16.51 -0.30 4.02
N THR A 211 -16.07 -1.49 3.64
CA THR A 211 -15.23 -1.72 2.44
C THR A 211 -16.08 -2.23 1.29
N TRP A 212 -15.73 -1.86 0.06
CA TRP A 212 -16.53 -2.18 -1.13
C TRP A 212 -15.73 -2.96 -2.17
N LEU A 213 -16.34 -3.99 -2.74
CA LEU A 213 -15.84 -4.73 -3.90
C LEU A 213 -16.55 -4.27 -5.17
N PHE A 214 -15.76 -3.97 -6.20
CA PHE A 214 -16.23 -3.62 -7.52
C PHE A 214 -15.75 -4.65 -8.56
N ARG A 215 -16.70 -5.15 -9.35
CA ARG A 215 -16.49 -6.06 -10.47
C ARG A 215 -17.32 -5.61 -11.67
N ALA A 216 -16.87 -5.90 -12.89
CA ALA A 216 -17.57 -5.53 -14.10
C ALA A 216 -19.00 -6.12 -14.13
N GLY A 217 -19.99 -5.31 -14.52
CA GLY A 217 -21.39 -5.74 -14.61
C GLY A 217 -22.09 -6.06 -13.28
N GLN A 218 -21.45 -5.83 -12.13
CA GLN A 218 -22.02 -6.11 -10.80
C GLN A 218 -22.21 -4.83 -9.99
N ALA A 219 -23.28 -4.74 -9.22
CA ALA A 219 -23.43 -3.69 -8.20
C ALA A 219 -22.28 -3.74 -7.19
N ALA A 220 -21.94 -2.60 -6.58
CA ALA A 220 -20.90 -2.56 -5.54
C ALA A 220 -21.33 -3.46 -4.35
N GLN A 221 -20.44 -4.34 -3.92
CA GLN A 221 -20.73 -5.31 -2.87
C GLN A 221 -20.01 -4.91 -1.58
N PRO A 222 -20.71 -4.81 -0.43
CA PRO A 222 -20.04 -4.59 0.85
C PRO A 222 -19.23 -5.83 1.23
N LEU A 223 -18.00 -5.62 1.71
CA LEU A 223 -17.14 -6.67 2.24
C LEU A 223 -17.15 -6.60 3.78
N PRO A 224 -17.53 -7.69 4.48
CA PRO A 224 -17.42 -7.74 5.93
C PRO A 224 -15.96 -7.84 6.36
N THR A 225 -15.64 -7.36 7.56
CA THR A 225 -14.35 -7.64 8.20
C THR A 225 -14.19 -9.13 8.47
N GLY A 226 -12.94 -9.58 8.57
CA GLY A 226 -12.58 -10.99 8.71
C GLY A 226 -12.00 -11.57 7.42
N LEU A 227 -12.17 -12.87 7.20
CA LEU A 227 -11.58 -13.57 6.06
C LEU A 227 -12.09 -13.01 4.73
N LEU A 228 -11.17 -12.50 3.92
CA LEU A 228 -11.43 -11.95 2.60
C LEU A 228 -11.41 -13.08 1.56
N THR A 229 -12.60 -13.43 1.06
CA THR A 229 -12.77 -14.43 0.00
C THR A 229 -13.26 -13.72 -1.27
N LEU A 230 -12.32 -13.42 -2.17
CA LEU A 230 -12.64 -12.92 -3.49
C LEU A 230 -12.77 -14.14 -4.40
N GLY A 231 -13.94 -14.79 -4.35
CA GLY A 231 -14.26 -15.98 -5.16
C GLY A 231 -14.03 -15.79 -6.64
#